data_AF-A0A822GDR5-F1
#
_entry.id   AF-A0A822GDR5-F1
#
_cell.length_a   1.000
_cell.length_b   1.000
_cell.length_c   1.000
_cell.angle_alpha   90.00
_cell.angle_beta   90.00
_cell.angle_gamma   90.00
#
_symmetry.space_group_name_H-M   'P 1'
#
loop_
_entity.id
_entity.type
_entity.pdbx_description
1 polymer ?
#
loop_
_entity_poly.entity_id
_entity_poly.type
_entity_poly.pdbx_seq_one_letter_code
_entity_poly.pdbx_strand_id
1 'polypeptide(L)'
;MVEKRVLILDDCQIPSAIAAHSWSDFIDDDDDIELYIITSNGALSEKDKSCSRIRAYKEIAHPTTDGTLELWAFEMHKKHSFTHVYTNNEDLIMRTAHVRSLLNINTGLTADLVPAYR
;
A
#
# COMPACT_ATOMS: atom_id res chain seq x y z
N MET A 1 2.02 20.51 10.25
CA MET A 1 1.44 19.56 9.29
C MET A 1 1.75 18.17 9.79
N VAL A 2 0.83 17.21 9.64
CA VAL A 2 1.08 15.82 10.08
C VAL A 2 1.74 15.11 8.91
N GLU A 3 2.98 14.68 9.10
CA GLU A 3 3.75 13.90 8.13
C GLU A 3 2.99 12.62 7.77
N LYS A 4 2.69 12.43 6.47
CA LYS A 4 1.93 11.29 5.95
C LYS A 4 2.89 10.23 5.43
N ARG A 5 3.11 9.17 6.21
CA ARG A 5 3.83 7.96 5.77
C ARG A 5 2.84 6.92 5.25
N VAL A 6 2.77 6.75 3.94
CA VAL A 6 1.74 5.96 3.24
C VAL A 6 2.34 4.67 2.68
N LEU A 7 1.78 3.54 3.09
CA LEU A 7 2.05 2.24 2.46
C LEU A 7 1.06 2.02 1.31
N ILE A 8 1.58 1.79 0.10
CA ILE A 8 0.82 1.43 -1.09
C ILE A 8 0.99 -0.06 -1.33
N LEU A 9 -0.14 -0.76 -1.44
CA LEU A 9 -0.22 -2.15 -1.83
C LEU A 9 -0.79 -2.23 -3.25
N ASP A 10 -0.02 -2.83 -4.15
CA ASP A 10 -0.39 -2.98 -5.55
C ASP A 10 -0.05 -4.38 -6.07
N ASP A 11 -0.73 -4.79 -7.14
CA ASP A 11 -0.43 -6.01 -7.88
C ASP A 11 -0.78 -5.79 -9.34
N CYS A 12 0.24 -5.50 -10.15
CA CYS A 12 0.08 -5.20 -11.57
C CYS A 12 -0.11 -6.46 -12.43
N GLN A 13 0.00 -7.65 -11.85
CA GLN A 13 -0.22 -8.92 -12.55
C GLN A 13 -1.69 -9.35 -12.54
N ILE A 14 -2.51 -8.71 -11.72
CA ILE A 14 -3.95 -8.98 -11.61
C ILE A 14 -4.72 -7.99 -12.48
N PRO A 15 -5.63 -8.46 -13.37
CA PRO A 15 -6.53 -7.59 -14.09
C PRO A 15 -7.45 -6.85 -13.09
N SER A 16 -7.38 -5.53 -13.06
CA SER A 16 -8.29 -4.70 -12.27
C SER A 16 -9.43 -4.20 -13.13
N ALA A 17 -10.67 -4.19 -12.61
CA ALA A 17 -11.78 -3.47 -13.23
C ALA A 17 -11.61 -1.94 -13.16
N ILE A 18 -10.68 -1.47 -12.32
CA ILE A 18 -10.34 -0.06 -12.16
C ILE A 18 -9.30 0.34 -13.22
N ALA A 19 -9.48 1.52 -13.82
CA ALA A 19 -8.56 2.03 -14.83
C ALA A 19 -7.11 2.13 -14.30
N ALA A 20 -6.13 2.01 -15.19
CA ALA A 20 -4.72 2.13 -14.81
C ALA A 20 -4.45 3.53 -14.22
N HIS A 21 -4.03 3.58 -12.96
CA HIS A 21 -3.68 4.80 -12.23
C HIS A 21 -2.28 4.67 -11.67
N SER A 22 -1.52 5.77 -11.66
CA SER A 22 -0.23 5.80 -10.99
C SER A 22 -0.44 6.19 -9.53
N TRP A 23 0.32 5.61 -8.62
CA TRP A 23 0.37 6.08 -7.24
C TRP A 23 0.81 7.56 -7.14
N SER A 24 1.50 8.08 -8.17
CA SER A 24 1.88 9.48 -8.27
C SER A 24 0.68 10.42 -8.47
N ASP A 25 -0.46 9.92 -8.95
CA ASP A 25 -1.69 10.69 -9.15
C ASP A 25 -2.34 11.11 -7.80
N PHE A 26 -1.91 10.51 -6.68
CA PHE A 26 -2.45 10.74 -5.35
C PHE A 26 -1.58 11.68 -4.49
N ILE A 27 -0.53 12.26 -5.07
CA ILE A 27 0.40 13.11 -4.34
C ILE A 27 0.31 14.53 -4.89
N ASP A 28 -0.25 15.43 -4.09
CA ASP A 28 -0.11 16.87 -4.33
C ASP A 28 1.30 17.32 -3.95
N ASP A 29 1.88 18.24 -4.74
CA ASP A 29 3.29 18.62 -4.57
C ASP A 29 3.61 19.32 -3.24
N ASP A 30 2.58 19.91 -2.60
CA ASP A 30 2.66 20.65 -1.35
C ASP A 30 2.48 19.77 -0.10
N ASP A 31 2.15 18.48 -0.26
CA ASP A 31 1.89 17.57 0.85
C ASP A 31 3.20 16.91 1.35
N ASP A 32 3.45 16.96 2.66
CA ASP A 32 4.57 16.27 3.33
C ASP A 32 4.29 14.77 3.42
N ILE A 33 4.45 14.08 2.29
CA ILE A 33 4.17 12.65 2.09
C ILE A 33 5.46 11.86 1.83
N GLU A 34 5.60 10.76 2.57
CA GLU A 34 6.56 9.71 2.28
C GLU A 34 5.85 8.44 1.82
N LEU A 35 6.34 7.84 0.73
CA LEU A 35 5.75 6.67 0.13
C LEU A 35 6.58 5.41 0.37
N TYR A 36 5.85 4.33 0.61
CA TYR A 36 6.36 2.99 0.77
C TYR A 36 5.53 2.07 -0.12
N ILE A 37 6.16 1.27 -0.97
CA ILE A 37 5.42 0.49 -1.99
C ILE A 37 5.71 -1.00 -1.83
N ILE A 38 4.66 -1.82 -1.78
CA ILE A 38 4.75 -3.27 -1.96
C ILE A 38 3.98 -3.61 -3.22
N THR A 39 4.65 -4.22 -4.20
CA THR A 39 4.04 -4.55 -5.50
C THR A 39 4.58 -5.84 -6.10
N SER A 40 3.95 -6.30 -7.19
CA SER A 40 4.41 -7.43 -7.98
C SER A 40 5.78 -7.18 -8.63
N ASN A 41 6.56 -8.23 -8.89
CA ASN A 41 7.86 -8.12 -9.57
C ASN A 41 7.77 -7.42 -10.94
N GLY A 42 8.63 -6.40 -11.15
CA GLY A 42 8.75 -5.68 -12.41
C GLY A 42 7.72 -4.57 -12.59
N ALA A 43 6.90 -4.29 -11.58
CA ALA A 43 5.87 -3.25 -11.64
C ALA A 43 6.44 -1.83 -11.54
N LEU A 44 7.57 -1.65 -10.83
CA LEU A 44 8.16 -0.33 -10.67
C LEU A 44 9.10 0.02 -11.82
N SER A 45 8.82 1.14 -12.48
CA SER A 45 9.72 1.71 -13.48
C SER A 45 10.96 2.31 -12.81
N GLU A 46 12.03 2.52 -13.59
CA GLU A 46 13.23 3.21 -13.08
C GLU A 46 12.94 4.64 -12.63
N LYS A 47 11.95 5.30 -13.24
CA LYS A 47 11.47 6.62 -12.80
C LYS A 47 10.90 6.56 -11.39
N ASP A 48 10.10 5.54 -11.10
CA ASP A 48 9.50 5.34 -9.78
C ASP A 48 10.57 5.09 -8.72
N LYS A 49 11.53 4.21 -9.01
CA LYS A 49 12.65 3.91 -8.10
C LYS A 49 13.53 5.13 -7.79
N SER A 50 13.61 6.09 -8.72
CA SER A 50 14.35 7.34 -8.57
C SER A 50 13.55 8.48 -7.90
N CYS A 51 12.27 8.26 -7.59
CA CYS A 51 11.41 9.28 -7.00
C CYS A 51 11.83 9.60 -5.56
N SER A 52 12.09 10.87 -5.25
CA SER A 52 12.53 11.31 -3.91
C SER A 52 11.50 11.08 -2.80
N ARG A 53 10.21 10.92 -3.17
CA ARG A 53 9.11 10.62 -2.25
C ARG A 53 9.02 9.15 -1.89
N ILE A 54 9.53 8.24 -2.73
CA ILE A 54 9.57 6.81 -2.42
C ILE A 54 10.78 6.55 -1.52
N ARG A 55 10.51 6.22 -0.26
CA ARG A 55 11.55 5.94 0.73
C ARG A 55 12.00 4.50 0.72
N ALA A 56 11.07 3.59 0.47
CA ALA A 56 11.37 2.18 0.29
C ALA A 56 10.33 1.51 -0.59
N TYR A 57 10.74 0.43 -1.24
CA TYR A 57 9.83 -0.42 -1.97
C TYR A 57 10.23 -1.89 -1.84
N LYS A 58 9.26 -2.79 -2.08
CA LYS A 58 9.48 -4.23 -2.17
C LYS A 58 8.68 -4.80 -3.32
N GLU A 59 9.38 -5.51 -4.18
CA GLU A 59 8.79 -6.34 -5.22
C GLU A 59 8.68 -7.78 -4.71
N ILE A 60 7.49 -8.38 -4.86
CA ILE A 60 7.18 -9.76 -4.48
C ILE A 60 6.53 -10.49 -5.67
N ALA A 61 6.80 -11.78 -5.82
CA ALA A 61 6.32 -12.52 -7.00
C ALA A 61 4.79 -12.67 -7.02
N HIS A 62 4.21 -12.99 -5.85
CA HIS A 62 2.78 -13.22 -5.70
C HIS A 62 2.27 -12.55 -4.41
N PRO A 63 1.91 -11.26 -4.48
CA PRO A 63 1.42 -10.50 -3.33
C PRO A 63 0.23 -11.12 -2.61
N THR A 64 -0.55 -11.93 -3.32
CA THR A 64 -1.87 -12.40 -2.93
C THR A 64 -1.94 -13.85 -2.44
N THR A 65 -0.85 -14.61 -2.44
CA THR A 65 -0.95 -16.08 -2.30
C THR A 65 -0.53 -16.67 -0.95
N ASP A 66 0.41 -16.08 -0.21
CA ASP A 66 1.09 -16.81 0.89
C ASP A 66 1.34 -16.00 2.18
N GLY A 67 0.82 -14.77 2.29
CA GLY A 67 1.02 -13.93 3.47
C GLY A 67 2.33 -13.13 3.47
N THR A 68 3.14 -13.26 2.42
CA THR A 68 4.41 -12.54 2.28
C THR A 68 4.21 -11.02 2.29
N LEU A 69 3.12 -10.53 1.72
CA LEU A 69 2.76 -9.10 1.73
C LEU A 69 2.64 -8.57 3.16
N GLU A 70 1.90 -9.28 4.01
CA GLU A 70 1.64 -8.89 5.40
C GLU A 70 2.93 -8.89 6.22
N LEU A 71 3.81 -9.87 6.01
CA LEU A 71 5.11 -9.94 6.67
C LEU A 71 6.03 -8.77 6.28
N TRP A 72 6.09 -8.43 4.98
CA TRP A 72 6.85 -7.26 4.53
C TRP A 72 6.26 -5.95 5.04
N ALA A 73 4.92 -5.82 5.03
CA ALA A 73 4.24 -4.66 5.57
C ALA A 73 4.58 -4.47 7.06
N PHE A 74 4.57 -5.55 7.85
CA PHE A 74 4.93 -5.52 9.26
C PHE A 74 6.40 -5.13 9.50
N GLU A 75 7.34 -5.76 8.78
CA GLU A 75 8.76 -5.46 8.92
C GLU A 75 9.12 -4.03 8.47
N MET A 76 8.50 -3.51 7.42
CA MET A 76 8.67 -2.12 7.04
C MET A 76 8.02 -1.16 8.04
N HIS A 77 6.83 -1.50 8.55
CA HIS A 77 6.15 -0.67 9.55
C HIS A 77 6.99 -0.55 10.83
N LYS A 78 7.68 -1.60 11.26
CA LYS A 78 8.61 -1.53 12.40
C LYS A 78 9.76 -0.55 12.19
N LYS A 79 10.17 -0.30 10.94
CA LYS A 79 11.26 0.62 10.59
C LYS A 79 10.77 2.05 10.34
N HIS A 80 9.60 2.20 9.73
CA HIS A 80 9.14 3.47 9.18
C HIS A 80 7.86 4.00 9.84
N SER A 81 7.11 3.19 10.59
CA SER A 81 5.89 3.59 11.30
C SER A 81 4.85 4.26 10.40
N PHE A 82 4.24 3.47 9.51
CA PHE A 82 3.21 3.94 8.59
C PHE A 82 2.03 4.56 9.33
N THR A 83 1.46 5.58 8.69
CA THR A 83 0.27 6.31 9.18
C THR A 83 -0.98 5.96 8.39
N HIS A 84 -0.80 5.49 7.16
CA HIS A 84 -1.88 5.15 6.22
C HIS A 84 -1.47 3.92 5.40
N VAL A 85 -2.46 3.13 5.00
CA VAL A 85 -2.29 2.03 4.04
C VAL A 85 -3.32 2.19 2.94
N TYR A 86 -2.91 2.01 1.69
CA TYR A 86 -3.69 2.29 0.51
C TYR A 86 -3.55 1.19 -0.54
N THR A 87 -4.63 0.96 -1.30
CA THR A 87 -4.60 0.13 -2.50
C THR A 87 -5.63 0.64 -3.51
N ASN A 88 -5.35 0.45 -4.79
CA ASN A 88 -6.30 0.59 -5.90
C ASN A 88 -6.65 -0.74 -6.57
N ASN A 89 -6.10 -1.84 -6.07
CA ASN A 89 -6.44 -3.16 -6.56
C ASN A 89 -7.60 -3.70 -5.71
N GLU A 90 -8.73 -3.98 -6.35
CA GLU A 90 -9.94 -4.47 -5.69
C GLU A 90 -9.71 -5.80 -4.95
N ASP A 91 -8.87 -6.67 -5.50
CA ASP A 91 -8.50 -7.95 -4.88
C ASP A 91 -7.65 -7.76 -3.61
N LEU A 92 -6.99 -6.60 -3.48
CA LEU A 92 -6.20 -6.25 -2.30
C LEU A 92 -7.00 -5.48 -1.25
N ILE A 93 -8.28 -5.13 -1.46
CA ILE A 93 -9.06 -4.33 -0.50
C ILE A 93 -9.14 -5.03 0.86
N MET A 94 -9.50 -6.32 0.88
CA MET A 94 -9.62 -7.09 2.12
C MET A 94 -8.27 -7.27 2.82
N ARG A 95 -7.20 -7.49 2.05
CA ARG A 95 -5.83 -7.57 2.57
C ARG A 95 -5.37 -6.23 3.12
N THR A 96 -5.70 -5.13 2.47
CA THR A 96 -5.40 -3.77 2.95
C THR A 96 -6.10 -3.49 4.27
N ALA A 97 -7.37 -3.86 4.40
CA ALA A 97 -8.09 -3.76 5.68
C ALA A 97 -7.43 -4.64 6.76
N HIS A 98 -7.01 -5.86 6.40
CA HIS A 98 -6.28 -6.74 7.31
C HIS A 98 -4.94 -6.16 7.76
N VAL A 99 -4.13 -5.61 6.84
CA VAL A 99 -2.85 -4.94 7.16
C VAL A 99 -3.08 -3.74 8.06
N ARG A 100 -4.11 -2.93 7.82
CA ARG A 100 -4.46 -1.82 8.72
C ARG A 100 -4.72 -2.32 10.15
N SER A 101 -5.51 -3.38 10.28
CA SER A 101 -5.79 -4.00 11.59
C SER A 101 -4.51 -4.55 12.24
N LEU A 102 -3.69 -5.29 11.47
CA LEU A 102 -2.41 -5.86 11.92
C LEU A 102 -1.44 -4.79 12.44
N LEU A 103 -1.40 -3.62 11.79
CA LEU A 103 -0.50 -2.51 12.11
C LEU A 103 -1.13 -1.49 13.08
N ASN A 104 -2.35 -1.73 13.56
CA ASN A 104 -3.11 -0.82 14.42
C ASN A 104 -3.27 0.60 13.80
N ILE A 105 -3.53 0.65 12.49
CA ILE A 105 -3.74 1.87 11.72
C ILE A 105 -5.25 2.08 11.54
N ASN A 106 -5.79 3.09 12.23
CA ASN A 106 -7.24 3.38 12.26
C ASN A 106 -7.73 4.30 11.13
N THR A 107 -6.90 4.59 10.13
CA THR A 107 -7.25 5.44 8.98
C THR A 107 -7.66 4.59 7.77
N GLY A 108 -8.84 4.89 7.21
CA GLY A 108 -9.45 4.17 6.07
C GLY A 108 -10.64 3.27 6.46
N LEU A 109 -11.19 2.51 5.49
CA LEU A 109 -12.21 1.47 5.74
C LEU A 109 -11.60 0.39 6.65
N THR A 110 -12.03 0.33 7.91
CA THR A 110 -11.74 -0.78 8.83
C THR A 110 -12.82 -1.86 8.70
N ALA A 111 -12.46 -3.12 8.87
CA ALA A 111 -13.40 -4.25 8.75
C ALA A 111 -14.61 -4.12 9.71
N ASP A 112 -14.39 -3.51 10.88
CA ASP A 112 -15.41 -3.26 11.90
C ASP A 112 -16.49 -2.27 11.46
N LEU A 113 -16.22 -1.48 10.42
CA LEU A 113 -17.16 -0.54 9.79
C LEU A 113 -18.00 -1.19 8.69
N VAL A 114 -17.74 -2.44 8.31
CA VAL A 114 -18.50 -3.18 7.29
C VAL A 114 -19.56 -4.04 7.98
N PRO A 115 -20.86 -3.72 7.86
CA PRO A 115 -21.94 -4.40 8.61
C PRO A 115 -22.10 -5.90 8.29
N ALA A 116 -21.48 -6.40 7.22
CA ALA A 116 -21.60 -7.77 6.74
C ALA A 116 -20.81 -8.81 7.59
N TYR A 117 -19.98 -8.38 8.54
CA TYR A 117 -19.19 -9.26 9.41
C TYR A 117 -19.70 -9.34 10.87
N ARG A 118 -20.95 -8.92 11.12
CA ARG A 118 -21.65 -9.15 12.40
C ARG A 118 -22.70 -10.25 12.28
#